data_AF-V5I0M1-F1
#
_entry.id   AF-V5I0M1-F1
#
_cell.length_a   1.000
_cell.length_b   1.000
_cell.length_c   1.000
_cell.angle_alpha   90.00
_cell.angle_beta   90.00
_cell.angle_gamma   90.00
#
_symmetry.space_group_name_H-M   'P 1'
#
loop_
_entity.id
_entity.type
_entity.pdbx_description
1 polymer ?
#
loop_
_entity_poly.entity_id
_entity_poly.type
_entity_poly.pdbx_seq_one_letter_code
_entity_poly.pdbx_strand_id
1 'polypeptide(L)'
;LGKKSAVSVRFRFCCRVMGAFVASQMTETGTVRLAPTQSDDRPSVTSVQALAKLKALQGNRMYASLTREVEQALQMVQDPNRTIRDSISVIQMLVNLFYSDKVYLRILFFGVM
;
A
#
# COMPACT_ATOMS: atom_id res chain seq x y z
N LEU A 1 -16.57 -25.92 9.51
CA LEU A 1 -16.10 -25.03 8.41
C LEU A 1 -16.23 -23.57 8.86
N GLY A 2 -15.16 -23.01 9.44
CA GLY A 2 -15.20 -21.67 10.04
C GLY A 2 -15.48 -20.58 9.01
N LYS A 3 -16.44 -19.69 9.29
CA LYS A 3 -16.75 -18.52 8.44
C LYS A 3 -15.47 -17.74 8.14
N LYS A 4 -15.13 -17.56 6.86
CA LYS A 4 -14.11 -16.58 6.44
C LYS A 4 -14.46 -15.25 7.11
N SER A 5 -13.50 -14.65 7.81
CA SER A 5 -13.63 -13.31 8.42
C SER A 5 -14.36 -12.33 7.48
N ALA A 6 -15.26 -11.53 8.04
CA ALA A 6 -16.30 -10.72 7.37
C ALA A 6 -15.77 -9.49 6.60
N VAL A 7 -14.51 -9.50 6.21
CA VAL A 7 -13.82 -8.33 5.69
C VAL A 7 -13.69 -8.41 4.18
N SER A 8 -14.17 -7.37 3.48
CA SER A 8 -14.22 -7.32 2.01
C SER A 8 -12.84 -7.54 1.38
N VAL A 9 -12.80 -8.09 0.17
CA VAL A 9 -11.55 -8.26 -0.60
C VAL A 9 -10.80 -6.93 -0.74
N ARG A 10 -11.54 -5.83 -0.95
CA ARG A 10 -11.03 -4.47 -1.04
C ARG A 10 -10.32 -4.02 0.24
N PHE A 11 -10.95 -4.17 1.40
CA PHE A 11 -10.29 -3.82 2.67
C PHE A 11 -9.03 -4.64 2.90
N ARG A 12 -9.10 -5.96 2.64
CA ARG A 12 -7.94 -6.85 2.75
C ARG A 12 -6.80 -6.47 1.80
N PHE A 13 -7.12 -5.91 0.64
CA PHE A 13 -6.14 -5.33 -0.26
C PHE A 13 -5.54 -4.05 0.34
N CYS A 14 -6.34 -3.11 0.83
CA CYS A 14 -5.86 -1.87 1.47
C CYS A 14 -4.83 -2.16 2.57
N CYS A 15 -5.15 -3.09 3.48
CA CYS A 15 -4.24 -3.46 4.56
C CYS A 15 -2.92 -4.05 4.05
N ARG A 16 -2.94 -4.81 2.95
CA ARG A 16 -1.72 -5.36 2.34
C ARG A 16 -0.87 -4.26 1.72
N VAL A 17 -1.48 -3.30 1.04
CA VAL A 17 -0.77 -2.17 0.45
C VAL A 17 -0.17 -1.29 1.55
N MET A 18 -0.95 -0.95 2.58
CA MET A 18 -0.43 -0.17 3.73
C MET A 18 0.73 -0.89 4.42
N GLY A 19 0.59 -2.18 4.68
CA GLY A 19 1.66 -2.98 5.27
C GLY A 19 2.91 -3.04 4.40
N ALA A 20 2.75 -3.20 3.09
CA ALA A 20 3.86 -3.21 2.14
C ALA A 20 4.55 -1.86 2.02
N PHE A 21 3.78 -0.77 2.02
CA PHE A 21 4.31 0.59 2.03
C PHE A 21 5.13 0.86 3.30
N VAL A 22 4.58 0.58 4.48
CA VAL A 22 5.31 0.77 5.75
C VAL A 22 6.57 -0.10 5.77
N ALA A 23 6.47 -1.36 5.36
CA ALA A 23 7.63 -2.26 5.27
C ALA A 23 8.70 -1.76 4.30
N SER A 24 8.33 -1.11 3.18
CA SER A 24 9.29 -0.50 2.26
C SER A 24 9.93 0.78 2.80
N GLN A 25 9.41 1.33 3.89
CA GLN A 25 10.05 2.41 4.63
C GLN A 25 10.99 1.91 5.74
N MET A 26 10.92 0.64 6.13
CA MET A 26 11.74 0.11 7.22
C MET A 26 13.17 -0.18 6.75
N THR A 27 14.15 0.50 7.35
CA THR A 27 15.57 0.20 7.15
C THR A 27 16.00 -0.97 8.03
N GLU A 28 15.53 -1.00 9.28
CA GLU A 28 15.73 -2.08 10.24
C GLU A 28 14.46 -2.29 11.09
N THR A 29 14.52 -3.19 12.08
CA THR A 29 13.38 -3.41 12.97
C THR A 29 13.16 -2.19 13.87
N GLY A 30 12.00 -1.55 13.74
CA GLY A 30 11.63 -0.38 14.55
C GLY A 30 12.13 0.96 14.02
N THR A 31 12.88 0.98 12.92
CA THR A 31 13.37 2.22 12.29
C THR A 31 12.75 2.42 10.92
N VAL A 32 12.43 3.67 10.58
CA VAL A 32 11.81 4.04 9.30
C VAL A 32 12.56 5.19 8.65
N ARG A 33 12.63 5.16 7.32
CA ARG A 33 13.27 6.22 6.54
C ARG A 33 12.39 7.47 6.45
N LEU A 34 13.02 8.62 6.68
CA LEU A 34 12.40 9.94 6.57
C LEU A 34 12.83 10.69 5.30
N ALA A 35 13.77 10.13 4.54
CA ALA A 35 14.33 10.67 3.31
C ALA A 35 14.29 9.61 2.19
N PRO A 36 14.31 10.02 0.91
CA PRO A 36 14.40 9.13 -0.23
C PRO A 36 15.57 8.13 -0.14
N THR A 37 15.40 6.97 -0.78
CA THR A 37 16.44 5.94 -0.87
C THR A 37 17.63 6.48 -1.64
N GLN A 38 18.84 6.38 -1.06
CA GLN A 38 20.07 6.67 -1.77
C GLN A 38 20.49 5.47 -2.64
N SER A 39 21.32 5.68 -3.67
CA SER A 39 21.69 4.64 -4.63
C SER A 39 22.34 3.39 -4.00
N ASP A 40 22.96 3.54 -2.83
CA ASP A 40 23.67 2.46 -2.13
C ASP A 40 22.84 1.78 -1.02
N ASP A 41 21.63 2.27 -0.74
CA ASP A 41 20.77 1.71 0.29
C ASP A 41 20.21 0.35 -0.14
N ARG A 42 20.53 -0.69 0.63
CA ARG A 42 19.98 -2.03 0.40
C ARG A 42 18.60 -2.16 1.03
N PRO A 43 17.61 -2.73 0.31
CA PRO A 43 16.29 -2.96 0.87
C PRO A 43 16.35 -3.98 2.02
N SER A 44 15.65 -3.69 3.11
CA SER A 44 15.55 -4.61 4.26
C SER A 44 14.85 -5.92 3.86
N VAL A 45 15.13 -7.01 4.56
CA VAL A 45 14.48 -8.31 4.30
C VAL A 45 12.94 -8.19 4.38
N THR A 46 12.44 -7.42 5.34
CA THR A 46 11.00 -7.15 5.52
C THR A 46 10.40 -6.44 4.31
N SER A 47 11.11 -5.46 3.73
CA SER A 47 10.66 -4.74 2.53
C SER A 47 10.57 -5.67 1.31
N VAL A 48 11.59 -6.51 1.09
CA VAL A 48 11.64 -7.46 -0.02
C VAL A 48 10.51 -8.48 0.09
N GLN A 49 10.29 -9.03 1.29
CA GLN A 49 9.20 -9.97 1.54
C GLN A 49 7.82 -9.33 1.36
N ALA A 50 7.64 -8.10 1.82
CA ALA A 50 6.36 -7.40 1.68
C ALA A 50 6.05 -7.07 0.22
N LEU A 51 7.06 -6.65 -0.55
CA LEU A 51 6.93 -6.41 -1.99
C LEU A 51 6.61 -7.70 -2.74
N ALA A 52 7.27 -8.82 -2.42
CA ALA A 52 6.98 -10.12 -3.02
C ALA A 52 5.52 -10.56 -2.76
N LYS A 53 5.01 -10.36 -1.54
CA LYS A 53 3.61 -10.65 -1.18
C LYS A 53 2.64 -9.76 -1.96
N LEU A 54 2.98 -8.50 -2.20
CA LEU A 54 2.15 -7.57 -2.99
C LEU A 54 2.15 -7.97 -4.47
N LYS A 55 3.31 -8.31 -5.05
CA LYS A 55 3.42 -8.82 -6.43
C LYS A 55 2.59 -10.09 -6.65
N ALA A 56 2.59 -11.00 -5.68
CA ALA A 56 1.80 -12.23 -5.74
C ALA A 56 0.27 -11.98 -5.84
N LEU A 57 -0.22 -10.77 -5.56
CA LEU A 57 -1.65 -10.45 -5.74
C LEU A 57 -2.05 -10.38 -7.21
N GLN A 58 -1.13 -10.07 -8.14
CA GLN A 58 -1.43 -10.01 -9.57
C GLN A 58 -1.90 -11.36 -10.12
N GLY A 59 -1.36 -12.47 -9.63
CA GLY A 59 -1.74 -13.83 -10.04
C GLY A 59 -2.89 -14.45 -9.22
N ASN A 60 -3.42 -13.72 -8.23
CA ASN A 60 -4.39 -14.29 -7.31
C ASN A 60 -5.83 -14.03 -7.79
N ARG A 61 -6.56 -15.12 -8.07
CA ARG A 61 -7.97 -15.08 -8.54
C ARG A 61 -8.89 -14.24 -7.64
N MET A 62 -8.62 -14.15 -6.34
CA MET A 62 -9.40 -13.33 -5.41
C MET A 62 -9.31 -11.82 -5.70
N TYR A 63 -8.21 -11.37 -6.33
CA TYR A 63 -7.93 -9.96 -6.62
C TYR A 63 -7.97 -9.66 -8.13
N ALA A 64 -8.48 -10.58 -8.96
CA ALA A 64 -8.52 -10.41 -10.42
C ALA A 64 -9.31 -9.17 -10.88
N SER A 65 -10.27 -8.71 -10.07
CA SER A 65 -11.02 -7.47 -10.32
C SER A 65 -10.30 -6.21 -9.88
N LEU A 66 -9.14 -6.33 -9.24
CA LEU A 66 -8.34 -5.24 -8.68
C LEU A 66 -6.95 -5.12 -9.35
N THR A 67 -6.78 -5.67 -10.55
CA THR A 67 -5.46 -5.78 -11.21
C THR A 67 -4.79 -4.42 -11.42
N ARG A 68 -5.56 -3.39 -11.80
CA ARG A 68 -5.03 -2.02 -12.01
C ARG A 68 -4.59 -1.41 -10.68
N GLU A 69 -5.38 -1.61 -9.64
CA GLU A 69 -5.11 -1.13 -8.29
C GLU A 69 -3.88 -1.82 -7.69
N VAL A 70 -3.69 -3.12 -7.97
CA VAL A 70 -2.48 -3.87 -7.60
C VAL A 70 -1.25 -3.27 -8.27
N GLU A 71 -1.32 -2.97 -9.56
CA GLU A 71 -0.22 -2.37 -10.33
C GLU A 71 0.14 -0.97 -9.81
N GLN A 72 -0.85 -0.12 -9.60
CA GLN A 72 -0.65 1.22 -9.05
C GLN A 72 -0.05 1.17 -7.62
N ALA A 73 -0.51 0.23 -6.79
CA ALA A 73 0.05 0.02 -5.47
C ALA A 73 1.51 -0.46 -5.53
N LEU A 74 1.86 -1.33 -6.48
CA LEU A 74 3.24 -1.78 -6.68
C LEU A 74 4.16 -0.63 -7.07
N GLN A 75 3.77 0.18 -8.06
CA GLN A 75 4.53 1.36 -8.48
C GLN A 75 4.78 2.31 -7.29
N MET A 76 3.75 2.54 -6.47
CA MET A 76 3.84 3.42 -5.31
C MET A 76 4.75 2.84 -4.21
N VAL A 77 4.68 1.55 -3.91
CA VAL A 77 5.51 0.92 -2.87
C VAL A 77 6.99 0.84 -3.28
N GLN A 78 7.25 0.71 -4.59
CA GLN A 78 8.59 0.62 -5.16
C GLN A 78 9.24 1.98 -5.44
N ASP A 79 8.50 3.09 -5.33
CA ASP A 79 9.02 4.42 -5.58
C ASP A 79 10.08 4.81 -4.53
N PRO A 80 11.35 4.95 -4.93
CA PRO A 80 12.44 5.28 -4.00
C PRO A 80 12.31 6.69 -3.42
N ASN A 81 11.59 7.58 -4.12
CA ASN A 81 11.41 8.98 -3.72
C ASN A 81 10.35 9.15 -2.63
N ARG A 82 9.45 8.17 -2.49
CA ARG A 82 8.44 8.20 -1.43
C ARG A 82 9.07 7.81 -0.10
N THR A 83 8.63 8.44 0.97
CA THR A 83 9.05 8.17 2.35
C THR A 83 7.84 7.91 3.23
N ILE A 84 8.04 7.58 4.52
CA ILE A 84 6.91 7.45 5.45
C ILE A 84 6.08 8.75 5.58
N ARG A 85 6.65 9.91 5.24
CA ARG A 85 5.96 11.21 5.22
C ARG A 85 4.84 11.25 4.17
N ASP A 86 4.95 10.43 3.12
CA ASP A 86 3.95 10.32 2.05
C ASP A 86 2.79 9.37 2.41
N SER A 87 2.74 8.87 3.65
CA SER A 87 1.69 7.97 4.13
C SER A 87 0.28 8.54 3.96
N ILE A 88 0.10 9.85 4.13
CA ILE A 88 -1.21 10.51 3.89
C ILE A 88 -1.60 10.37 2.41
N SER A 89 -0.68 10.64 1.49
CA SER A 89 -0.91 10.48 0.04
C SER A 89 -1.23 9.03 -0.34
N VAL A 90 -0.63 8.07 0.37
CA VAL A 90 -0.95 6.64 0.21
C VAL A 90 -2.36 6.32 0.68
N ILE A 91 -2.76 6.82 1.85
CA ILE A 91 -4.11 6.63 2.39
C ILE A 91 -5.13 7.29 1.46
N GLN A 92 -4.85 8.51 0.97
CA GLN A 92 -5.68 9.21 -0.02
C GLN A 92 -5.94 8.36 -1.26
N MET A 93 -4.88 7.82 -1.86
CA MET A 93 -5.00 6.96 -3.03
C MET A 93 -5.84 5.70 -2.73
N LEU A 94 -5.58 5.03 -1.62
CA LEU A 94 -6.35 3.85 -1.23
C LEU A 94 -7.84 4.18 -1.00
N VAL A 95 -8.15 5.29 -0.34
CA VAL A 95 -9.55 5.66 -0.13
C VAL A 95 -10.23 6.02 -1.45
N ASN A 96 -9.55 6.77 -2.32
CA ASN A 96 -10.09 7.13 -3.63
C ASN A 96 -10.28 5.93 -4.55
N LEU A 97 -9.43 4.91 -4.45
CA LEU A 97 -9.58 3.66 -5.22
C LEU A 97 -10.74 2.80 -4.70
N PHE A 98 -10.86 2.65 -3.38
CA PHE A 98 -11.76 1.65 -2.79
C PHE A 98 -13.12 2.17 -2.34
N TYR A 99 -13.24 3.48 -2.16
CA TYR A 99 -14.46 4.13 -1.71
C TYR A 99 -14.80 5.34 -2.60
N SER A 100 -14.54 5.21 -3.89
CA SER A 100 -14.84 6.25 -4.90
C SER A 100 -16.32 6.68 -4.93
N ASP A 101 -17.21 5.77 -4.51
CA ASP A 101 -18.66 5.95 -4.40
C ASP A 101 -19.08 6.65 -3.09
N LYS A 102 -18.20 6.76 -2.10
CA LYS A 102 -18.49 7.39 -0.81
C LYS A 102 -18.05 8.85 -0.81
N VAL A 103 -18.92 9.71 -1.33
CA VAL A 103 -18.67 11.16 -1.46
C VAL A 103 -18.23 11.81 -0.15
N TYR A 104 -18.76 11.40 1.00
CA TYR A 104 -18.36 11.95 2.30
C TYR A 104 -16.90 11.66 2.68
N LEU A 105 -16.31 10.55 2.18
CA LEU A 105 -14.90 10.24 2.41
C LEU A 105 -13.97 11.11 1.55
N ARG A 106 -14.48 11.74 0.48
CA ARG A 106 -13.67 12.68 -0.33
C ARG A 106 -13.24 13.89 0.50
N ILE A 107 -14.04 14.34 1.47
CA ILE A 107 -13.73 15.50 2.31
C ILE A 107 -12.43 15.30 3.10
N LEU A 108 -12.13 14.07 3.52
CA LEU A 108 -10.90 13.73 4.25
C LEU A 108 -9.62 13.87 3.40
N PHE A 109 -9.76 13.93 2.08
CA PHE A 109 -8.65 13.77 1.14
C PHE A 109 -8.61 14.85 0.05
N PHE A 110 -9.65 15.71 -0.04
CA PHE A 110 -9.78 16.83 -0.97
C PHE A 110 -9.99 18.21 -0.27
N GLY A 111 -9.83 18.34 1.05
CA GLY A 111 -9.80 19.64 1.75
C GLY A 111 -8.38 19.94 2.23
N VAL A 112 -7.72 21.07 1.93
CA VAL A 112 -8.15 22.42 1.54
C VAL A 112 -7.36 22.84 0.29
N MET A 113 -8.03 23.45 -0.69
CA MET A 113 -7.37 24.19 -1.78
C MET A 113 -6.86 25.52 -1.25
#